data_AF-A0A1F9L2I6-F1
#
_entry.id   AF-A0A1F9L2I6-F1
#
_cell.length_a   1.000
_cell.length_b   1.000
_cell.length_c   1.000
_cell.angle_alpha   90.00
_cell.angle_beta   90.00
_cell.angle_gamma   90.00
#
_symmetry.space_group_name_H-M   'P 1'
#
loop_
_entity.id
_entity.type
_entity.pdbx_description
1 polymer ?
#
loop_
_entity_poly.entity_id
_entity_poly.type
_entity_poly.pdbx_seq_one_letter_code
_entity_poly.pdbx_strand_id
1 'polypeptide(L)'
;MCPEPSSCKQSAERGFALVIALFAIVIMAVFGLLIARYTTTTQAVSAEDYLWAQALHSAESVVSLNILYRDGGGGLSAPPVPSVENISTHIEADTFVAAGTPAIIRVRADHATEVSRTVEAKYLLDLN
;
A
#
# COMPACT_ATOMS: atom_id res chain seq x y z
N MET A 1 -4.95 55.34 -49.95
CA MET A 1 -5.28 55.34 -48.51
C MET A 1 -4.24 54.50 -47.80
N CYS A 2 -3.28 55.13 -47.13
CA CYS A 2 -2.30 54.41 -46.30
C CYS A 2 -2.96 54.09 -44.95
N PRO A 3 -2.93 52.83 -44.46
CA PRO A 3 -3.49 52.50 -43.16
C PRO A 3 -2.70 53.23 -42.06
N GLU A 4 -3.42 53.78 -41.08
CA GLU A 4 -2.82 54.54 -39.99
C GLU A 4 -1.84 53.67 -39.18
N PRO A 5 -0.69 54.24 -38.75
CA PRO A 5 0.36 53.51 -38.04
C PRO A 5 -0.10 52.92 -36.69
N SER A 6 -1.19 53.44 -36.12
CA SER A 6 -1.84 52.93 -34.91
C SER A 6 -2.45 51.53 -35.11
N SER A 7 -3.00 51.25 -36.29
CA SER A 7 -3.68 49.99 -36.60
C SER A 7 -2.69 48.81 -36.73
N CYS A 8 -1.52 49.05 -37.32
CA CYS A 8 -0.44 48.06 -37.39
C CYS A 8 0.13 47.71 -36.01
N LYS A 9 0.31 48.70 -35.13
CA LYS A 9 0.84 48.50 -33.78
C LYS A 9 -0.13 47.69 -32.91
N GLN A 10 -1.42 47.97 -32.98
CA GLN A 10 -2.46 47.25 -32.24
C GLN A 10 -2.65 45.82 -32.74
N SER A 11 -2.48 45.56 -34.04
CA SER A 11 -2.50 44.21 -34.62
C SER A 11 -1.30 43.37 -34.16
N ALA A 12 -0.10 43.96 -34.12
CA ALA A 12 1.11 43.31 -33.63
C ALA A 12 1.04 42.97 -32.13
N GLU A 13 0.50 43.89 -31.30
CA GLU A 13 0.28 43.65 -29.86
C GLU A 13 -0.74 42.54 -29.61
N ARG A 14 -1.82 42.45 -30.40
CA ARG A 14 -2.80 41.36 -30.32
C ARG A 14 -2.23 40.01 -30.76
N GLY A 15 -1.40 39.99 -31.80
CA GLY A 15 -0.71 38.77 -32.24
C GLY A 15 0.27 38.26 -31.19
N PHE A 16 1.06 39.15 -30.59
CA PHE A 16 2.00 38.78 -29.52
C PHE A 16 1.29 38.30 -28.25
N ALA A 17 0.19 38.97 -27.86
CA ALA A 17 -0.65 38.53 -26.74
C ALA A 17 -1.26 37.15 -26.97
N LEU A 18 -1.66 36.83 -28.21
CA LEU A 18 -2.19 35.51 -28.56
C LEU A 18 -1.12 34.42 -28.45
N VAL A 19 0.11 34.68 -28.89
CA VAL A 19 1.23 33.75 -28.74
C VAL A 19 1.53 33.48 -27.26
N ILE A 20 1.54 34.51 -26.42
CA ILE A 20 1.75 34.36 -24.97
C ILE A 20 0.62 33.57 -24.33
N ALA A 21 -0.64 33.86 -24.68
CA ALA A 21 -1.78 33.13 -24.15
C ALA A 21 -1.73 31.64 -24.52
N LEU A 22 -1.35 31.33 -25.76
CA LEU A 22 -1.23 29.95 -26.24
C LEU A 22 -0.08 29.22 -25.52
N PHE A 23 1.04 29.90 -25.30
CA PHE A 23 2.16 29.37 -24.53
C PHE A 23 1.79 29.12 -23.06
N ALA A 24 1.06 30.03 -22.43
CA ALA A 24 0.57 29.86 -21.06
C ALA A 24 -0.41 28.68 -20.93
N ILE A 25 -1.30 28.49 -21.91
CA ILE A 25 -2.20 27.33 -21.94
C ILE A 25 -1.41 26.02 -22.03
N VAL A 26 -0.41 25.95 -22.91
CA VAL A 26 0.44 24.75 -23.05
C VAL A 26 1.19 24.47 -21.76
N ILE A 27 1.78 25.49 -21.13
CA ILE A 27 2.47 25.35 -19.84
C ILE A 27 1.51 24.85 -18.76
N MET A 28 0.34 25.46 -18.63
CA MET A 28 -0.68 25.04 -17.65
C MET A 28 -1.16 23.61 -17.90
N ALA A 29 -1.32 23.21 -19.17
CA ALA A 29 -1.68 21.84 -19.53
C ALA A 29 -0.60 20.83 -19.15
N VAL A 30 0.68 21.17 -19.39
CA VAL A 30 1.82 20.31 -19.00
C VAL A 30 1.92 20.18 -17.49
N PHE A 31 1.81 21.29 -16.74
CA PHE A 31 1.81 21.23 -15.28
C PHE A 31 0.60 20.46 -14.73
N GLY A 32 -0.59 20.64 -15.29
CA GLY A 32 -1.78 19.88 -14.92
C GLY A 32 -1.60 18.38 -15.14
N LEU A 33 -1.01 17.99 -16.28
CA LEU A 33 -0.70 16.59 -16.58
C LEU A 33 0.34 16.00 -15.62
N LEU A 34 1.40 16.76 -15.31
CA LEU A 34 2.44 16.34 -14.37
C LEU A 34 1.88 16.15 -12.95
N ILE A 35 1.05 17.08 -12.48
CA ILE A 35 0.39 16.97 -11.18
C ILE A 35 -0.53 15.75 -11.14
N ALA A 36 -1.36 15.54 -12.17
CA ALA A 36 -2.27 14.38 -12.24
C ALA A 36 -1.52 13.04 -12.27
N ARG A 37 -0.40 12.97 -12.99
CA ARG A 37 0.48 11.79 -13.00
C ARG A 37 1.14 11.56 -11.64
N TYR A 38 1.62 12.63 -11.02
CA TYR A 38 2.27 12.53 -9.71
C TYR A 38 1.29 12.08 -8.62
N THR A 39 0.07 12.61 -8.60
CA THR A 39 -0.95 12.23 -7.61
C THR A 39 -1.41 10.79 -7.80
N THR A 40 -1.69 10.37 -9.03
CA THR A 40 -2.11 8.99 -9.32
C THR A 40 -1.02 7.96 -8.98
N THR A 41 0.24 8.27 -9.31
CA THR A 41 1.36 7.37 -9.00
C THR A 41 1.60 7.29 -7.50
N THR A 42 1.61 8.42 -6.80
CA THR A 42 1.84 8.45 -5.34
C THR A 42 0.71 7.73 -4.57
N GLN A 43 -0.55 7.90 -4.99
CA GLN A 43 -1.67 7.21 -4.37
C GLN A 43 -1.62 5.69 -4.58
N ALA A 44 -1.20 5.24 -5.76
CA ALA A 44 -1.06 3.81 -6.04
C ALA A 44 0.03 3.16 -5.18
N VAL A 45 1.20 3.82 -5.06
CA VAL A 45 2.31 3.32 -4.23
C VAL A 45 1.90 3.23 -2.75
N SER A 46 1.27 4.28 -2.22
CA SER A 46 0.82 4.27 -0.82
C SER A 46 -0.25 3.22 -0.54
N ALA A 47 -1.16 2.97 -1.49
CA ALA A 47 -2.17 1.93 -1.35
C ALA A 47 -1.52 0.54 -1.35
N GLU A 48 -0.55 0.30 -2.22
CA GLU A 48 0.18 -0.96 -2.28
C GLU A 48 0.97 -1.21 -0.97
N ASP A 49 1.72 -0.23 -0.49
CA ASP A 49 2.47 -0.34 0.77
C ASP A 49 1.56 -0.65 1.97
N TYR A 50 0.37 -0.04 2.00
CA TYR A 50 -0.64 -0.31 3.01
C TYR A 50 -1.11 -1.77 2.98
N LEU A 51 -1.36 -2.32 1.78
CA LEU A 51 -1.75 -3.72 1.62
C LEU A 51 -0.66 -4.69 2.08
N TRP A 52 0.60 -4.40 1.76
CA TRP A 52 1.74 -5.19 2.24
C TRP A 52 1.87 -5.17 3.76
N ALA A 53 1.68 -4.00 4.38
CA ALA A 53 1.72 -3.84 5.83
C ALA A 53 0.56 -4.58 6.52
N GLN A 54 -0.64 -4.50 5.94
CA GLN A 54 -1.82 -5.18 6.46
C GLN A 54 -1.66 -6.70 6.42
N ALA A 55 -1.17 -7.26 5.30
CA ALA A 55 -0.89 -8.70 5.18
C ALA A 55 0.16 -9.16 6.21
N LEU A 56 1.24 -8.38 6.40
CA LEU A 56 2.27 -8.68 7.40
C LEU A 56 1.69 -8.70 8.82
N HIS A 57 0.98 -7.65 9.21
CA HIS A 57 0.40 -7.52 10.54
C HIS A 57 -0.63 -8.62 10.82
N SER A 58 -1.42 -9.02 9.81
CA SER A 58 -2.33 -10.16 9.94
C SER A 58 -1.57 -11.46 10.23
N ALA A 59 -0.51 -11.77 9.49
CA ALA A 59 0.29 -12.97 9.73
C ALA A 59 0.95 -12.96 11.12
N GLU A 60 1.52 -11.84 11.54
CA GLU A 60 2.13 -11.67 12.88
C GLU A 60 1.11 -11.85 14.01
N SER A 61 -0.10 -11.33 13.83
CA SER A 61 -1.17 -11.49 14.81
C SER A 61 -1.58 -12.96 14.96
N VAL A 62 -1.65 -13.72 13.88
CA VAL A 62 -2.01 -15.16 13.93
C VAL A 62 -0.93 -15.96 14.61
N VAL A 63 0.34 -15.69 14.29
CA VAL A 63 1.50 -16.28 14.96
C VAL A 63 1.40 -16.05 16.47
N SER A 64 1.21 -14.80 16.89
CA SER A 64 1.15 -14.42 18.30
C SER A 64 -0.04 -15.07 19.02
N LEU A 65 -1.21 -15.13 18.37
CA LEU A 65 -2.41 -15.72 18.95
C LEU A 65 -2.31 -17.25 19.06
N ASN A 66 -1.59 -17.90 18.13
CA ASN A 66 -1.27 -19.33 18.23
C ASN A 66 -0.28 -19.62 19.35
N ILE A 67 0.76 -18.79 19.53
CA ILE A 67 1.68 -18.91 20.67
C ILE A 67 0.88 -18.77 21.98
N LEU A 68 0.02 -17.75 22.09
CA LEU A 68 -0.83 -17.53 23.27
C LEU A 68 -1.77 -18.71 23.55
N TYR A 69 -2.38 -19.29 22.51
CA TYR A 69 -3.19 -20.50 22.64
C TYR A 69 -2.38 -21.66 23.24
N ARG A 70 -1.14 -21.84 22.81
CA ARG A 70 -0.26 -22.90 23.33
C ARG A 70 0.18 -22.66 24.77
N ASP A 71 0.28 -21.39 25.18
CA ASP A 71 0.52 -20.99 26.58
C ASP A 71 -0.70 -21.20 27.50
N GLY A 72 -1.82 -21.73 26.97
CA GLY A 72 -3.07 -21.85 27.73
C GLY A 72 -3.72 -20.49 28.01
N GLY A 73 -3.21 -19.41 27.41
CA GLY A 73 -3.76 -18.07 27.50
C GLY A 73 -4.99 -17.88 26.60
N GLY A 74 -5.87 -16.96 26.99
CA GLY A 74 -6.98 -16.50 26.15
C GLY A 74 -8.19 -17.42 26.03
N GLY A 75 -8.21 -18.60 26.70
CA GLY A 75 -9.39 -19.48 26.74
C GLY A 75 -9.81 -20.03 25.37
N LEU A 76 -8.88 -20.07 24.42
CA LEU A 76 -9.12 -20.51 23.05
C LEU A 76 -9.20 -22.06 23.02
N SER A 77 -10.24 -22.59 22.36
CA SER A 77 -10.48 -24.05 22.26
C SER A 77 -9.76 -24.71 21.08
N ALA A 78 -9.31 -23.91 20.11
CA ALA A 78 -8.63 -24.36 18.91
C ALA A 78 -7.61 -23.31 18.44
N PRO A 79 -6.62 -23.71 17.62
CA PRO A 79 -5.70 -22.80 16.94
C PRO A 79 -6.49 -21.71 16.19
N PRO A 80 -6.29 -20.42 16.52
CA PRO A 80 -7.01 -19.36 15.87
C PRO A 80 -6.47 -19.15 14.45
N VAL A 81 -7.40 -19.11 13.49
CA VAL A 81 -7.12 -18.78 12.08
C VAL A 81 -8.00 -17.58 11.71
N PRO A 82 -7.64 -16.37 12.17
CA PRO A 82 -8.47 -15.19 11.96
C PRO A 82 -8.47 -14.79 10.48
N SER A 83 -9.66 -14.73 9.88
CA SER A 83 -9.86 -14.01 8.62
C SER A 83 -10.19 -12.56 8.93
N VAL A 84 -9.31 -11.64 8.55
CA VAL A 84 -9.62 -10.21 8.54
C VAL A 84 -10.15 -9.89 7.14
N GLU A 85 -11.14 -9.02 7.01
CA GLU A 85 -11.78 -8.70 5.72
C GLU A 85 -10.76 -8.54 4.58
N ASN A 86 -10.92 -9.33 3.50
CA ASN A 86 -10.02 -9.45 2.35
C ASN A 86 -8.60 -10.00 2.59
N ILE A 87 -8.27 -10.45 3.80
CA ILE A 87 -7.04 -11.16 4.16
C ILE A 87 -7.37 -12.55 4.72
N SER A 88 -6.96 -13.57 3.98
CA SER A 88 -6.97 -14.95 4.45
C SER A 88 -5.62 -15.32 5.03
N THR A 89 -5.59 -16.00 6.17
CA THR A 89 -4.34 -16.46 6.80
C THR A 89 -4.29 -17.98 6.85
N HIS A 90 -3.15 -18.56 6.53
CA HIS A 90 -2.91 -20.00 6.43
C HIS A 90 -1.71 -20.39 7.28
N ILE A 91 -1.89 -21.36 8.16
CA ILE A 91 -0.78 -21.95 8.93
C ILE A 91 -0.11 -22.99 8.04
N GLU A 92 1.10 -22.69 7.57
CA GLU A 92 1.87 -23.56 6.69
C GLU A 92 2.72 -24.57 7.46
N ALA A 93 3.16 -24.19 8.65
CA ALA A 93 3.89 -25.06 9.55
C ALA A 93 3.58 -24.69 10.99
N ASP A 94 3.32 -25.69 11.82
CA ASP A 94 3.33 -25.59 13.27
C ASP A 94 4.02 -26.85 13.79
N THR A 95 5.24 -26.70 14.30
CA THR A 95 6.06 -27.81 14.79
C THR A 95 5.99 -27.97 16.29
N PHE A 96 5.00 -27.37 16.97
CA PHE A 96 4.86 -27.50 18.40
C PHE A 96 4.56 -28.95 18.81
N VAL A 97 5.40 -29.52 19.67
CA VAL A 97 5.23 -30.88 20.22
C VAL A 97 4.98 -30.84 21.72
N ALA A 98 5.82 -30.12 22.47
CA ALA A 98 5.72 -29.99 23.92
C ALA A 98 6.42 -28.72 24.44
N ALA A 99 6.05 -28.27 25.63
CA ALA A 99 6.75 -27.19 26.33
C ALA A 99 8.22 -27.55 26.59
N GLY A 100 9.10 -26.54 26.65
CA GLY A 100 10.55 -26.71 26.78
C GLY A 100 11.25 -27.18 25.51
N THR A 101 10.54 -27.41 24.40
CA THR A 101 11.13 -27.70 23.08
C THR A 101 11.02 -26.51 22.14
N PRO A 102 12.07 -26.16 21.38
CA PRO A 102 11.96 -25.13 20.35
C PRO A 102 10.92 -25.52 19.29
N ALA A 103 10.00 -24.62 19.01
CA ALA A 103 8.95 -24.78 18.02
C ALA A 103 9.04 -23.67 16.96
N ILE A 104 8.53 -23.98 15.78
CA ILE A 104 8.42 -23.06 14.66
C ILE A 104 6.95 -22.98 14.28
N ILE A 105 6.44 -21.76 14.13
CA ILE A 105 5.17 -21.50 13.48
C ILE A 105 5.41 -20.60 12.27
N ARG A 106 4.84 -20.98 11.14
CA ARG A 106 4.90 -20.25 9.89
C ARG A 106 3.49 -20.01 9.38
N VAL A 107 3.16 -18.73 9.19
CA VAL A 107 1.85 -18.29 8.73
C VAL A 107 2.02 -17.46 7.48
N ARG A 108 1.23 -17.78 6.45
CA ARG A 108 1.06 -16.93 5.28
C ARG A 108 -0.23 -16.14 5.40
N ALA A 109 -0.20 -14.85 5.09
CA ALA A 109 -1.37 -14.03 4.88
C ALA A 109 -1.46 -13.66 3.40
N ASP A 110 -2.60 -13.93 2.80
CA ASP A 110 -2.91 -13.65 1.41
C ASP A 110 -4.04 -12.62 1.35
N HIS A 111 -3.77 -11.47 0.73
CA HIS A 111 -4.77 -10.47 0.40
C HIS A 111 -5.45 -10.82 -0.93
N ALA A 112 -6.73 -10.44 -1.09
CA ALA A 112 -7.53 -10.71 -2.29
C ALA A 112 -6.93 -10.15 -3.60
N THR A 113 -5.99 -9.20 -3.52
CA THR A 113 -5.28 -8.61 -4.66
C THR A 113 -3.94 -9.30 -4.96
N GLU A 114 -3.78 -10.58 -4.61
CA GLU A 114 -2.59 -11.41 -4.84
C GLU A 114 -1.33 -11.01 -4.05
N VAL A 115 -1.43 -10.05 -3.13
CA VAL A 115 -0.36 -9.67 -2.22
C VAL A 115 -0.26 -10.72 -1.10
N SER A 116 0.90 -11.35 -0.92
CA SER A 116 1.11 -12.36 0.11
C SER A 116 2.35 -12.10 0.95
N ARG A 117 2.23 -12.33 2.27
CA ARG A 117 3.36 -12.24 3.21
C ARG A 117 3.40 -13.49 4.06
N THR A 118 4.59 -14.04 4.26
CA THR A 118 4.82 -15.18 5.14
C THR A 118 5.67 -14.73 6.32
N VAL A 119 5.22 -15.05 7.52
CA VAL A 119 5.91 -14.79 8.78
C VAL A 119 6.26 -16.12 9.40
N GLU A 120 7.52 -16.26 9.80
CA GLU A 120 8.00 -17.40 10.57
C GLU A 120 8.49 -16.91 11.92
N ALA A 121 7.97 -17.50 12.99
CA ALA A 121 8.46 -17.27 14.33
C ALA A 121 9.00 -18.58 14.92
N LYS A 122 10.16 -18.46 15.57
CA LYS A 122 10.77 -19.52 16.37
C LYS A 122 10.57 -19.15 17.82
N TYR A 123 9.92 -20.02 18.57
CA TYR A 123 9.54 -19.76 19.94
C TYR A 123 9.82 -20.98 20.81
N LEU A 124 9.98 -20.75 22.11
CA LEU A 124 10.11 -21.79 23.11
C LEU A 124 9.16 -21.42 24.24
N LEU A 125 8.22 -22.32 24.52
CA LEU A 125 7.30 -22.15 25.64
C LEU A 125 7.97 -22.64 26.91
N ASP A 126 7.91 -21.81 27.95
CA ASP A 126 8.50 -22.15 29.23
C ASP A 126 7.65 -23.20 29.95
N LEU A 127 8.31 -24.07 30.72
CA LEU A 127 7.66 -25.08 31.57
C LEU A 127 7.37 -24.41 32.92
N ASN A 128 6.29 -23.64 32.99
CA ASN A 128 5.85 -23.05 34.25
C ASN A 128 4.99 -24.01 35.07
#